data_AF-A0A4R4UJ47-F1
#
_entry.id   AF-A0A4R4UJ47-F1
#
_cell.length_a   1.000
_cell.length_b   1.000
_cell.length_c   1.000
_cell.angle_alpha   90.00
_cell.angle_beta   90.00
_cell.angle_gamma   90.00
#
_symmetry.space_group_name_H-M   'P 1'
#
loop_
_entity.id
_entity.type
_entity.pdbx_description
1 polymer ?
#
loop_
_entity_poly.entity_id
_entity_poly.type
_entity_poly.pdbx_seq_one_letter_code
_entity_poly.pdbx_strand_id
1 'polypeptide(L)'
;MTRYYVAHRLFAAHDRALAAALAQRLAEKHGPGSVFLPFCDTDEENLIAEVKGRRLFELDTQRLDDITAMAALLHGPSLDDGVCMEIGYAAARGIPVIAVTSDFITHGPSPGGRTRLPFPDPLLTVTTCAVIRAHRLGHAPVPRTAPYAAFLAQNLATVDDLIDQTVHAIHTPPETRSPFPKGDGRRRTAYLEPSPYSLDARVLDTAELLQSAGWGIHLAGRFEDGGSTLDRAESDWAALATSSIAIVDVRGPETPPGAALVIGACAAAGRPVYAPTPRSWWTFADGREPNYRNLMIQYGLTVTFEQPEDLLLLTAGR
;
A
#
# COMPACT_ATOMS: atom_id res chain seq x y z
N MET A 1 -4.24 24.61 -0.17
CA MET A 1 -5.65 24.15 -0.18
C MET A 1 -5.66 22.72 0.28
N THR A 2 -6.64 22.32 1.09
CA THR A 2 -6.77 20.93 1.53
C THR A 2 -7.01 20.01 0.34
N ARG A 3 -6.24 18.93 0.24
CA ARG A 3 -6.37 17.94 -0.85
C ARG A 3 -6.41 16.54 -0.29
N TYR A 4 -7.40 15.77 -0.68
CA TYR A 4 -7.61 14.39 -0.24
C TYR A 4 -7.33 13.43 -1.39
N TYR A 5 -6.67 12.32 -1.10
CA TYR A 5 -6.42 11.26 -2.07
C TYR A 5 -7.31 10.06 -1.77
N VAL A 6 -8.00 9.53 -2.77
CA VAL A 6 -8.79 8.30 -2.63
C VAL A 6 -8.06 7.17 -3.36
N ALA A 7 -7.25 6.41 -2.62
CA ALA A 7 -6.53 5.25 -3.13
C ALA A 7 -7.48 4.04 -3.19
N HIS A 8 -7.58 3.40 -4.36
CA HIS A 8 -8.44 2.23 -4.52
C HIS A 8 -8.01 1.32 -5.69
N ARG A 9 -8.45 0.08 -5.64
CA ARG A 9 -8.31 -0.89 -6.72
C ARG A 9 -9.13 -0.46 -7.95
N LEU A 10 -8.54 -0.59 -9.14
CA LEU A 10 -9.17 -0.19 -10.41
C LEU A 10 -9.81 -1.33 -11.20
N PHE A 11 -9.56 -2.59 -10.82
CA PHE A 11 -9.87 -3.75 -11.66
C PHE A 11 -11.38 -4.00 -11.87
N ALA A 12 -12.20 -3.76 -10.85
CA ALA A 12 -13.63 -4.06 -10.92
C ALA A 12 -14.51 -2.80 -10.84
N ALA A 13 -15.63 -2.81 -11.56
CA ALA A 13 -16.56 -1.68 -11.60
C ALA A 13 -17.11 -1.31 -10.22
N HIS A 14 -17.28 -2.28 -9.32
CA HIS A 14 -17.76 -2.02 -7.96
C HIS A 14 -16.73 -1.29 -7.09
N ASP A 15 -15.42 -1.59 -7.25
CA ASP A 15 -14.36 -0.86 -6.56
C ASP A 15 -14.33 0.61 -7.02
N ARG A 16 -14.41 0.83 -8.34
CA ARG A 16 -14.46 2.18 -8.92
C ARG A 16 -15.71 2.96 -8.50
N ALA A 17 -16.87 2.30 -8.45
CA ALA A 17 -18.12 2.94 -8.03
C ALA A 17 -18.07 3.38 -6.55
N LEU A 18 -17.51 2.54 -5.67
CA LEU A 18 -17.34 2.88 -4.25
C LEU A 18 -16.37 4.05 -4.06
N ALA A 19 -15.24 4.03 -4.77
CA ALA A 19 -14.27 5.12 -4.71
C ALA A 19 -14.85 6.45 -5.22
N ALA A 20 -15.60 6.41 -6.31
CA ALA A 20 -16.29 7.57 -6.84
C ALA A 20 -17.32 8.14 -5.85
N ALA A 21 -18.10 7.28 -5.19
CA ALA A 21 -19.07 7.71 -4.18
C ALA A 21 -18.39 8.39 -2.96
N LEU A 22 -17.27 7.81 -2.49
CA LEU A 22 -16.47 8.42 -1.42
C LEU A 22 -15.86 9.76 -1.85
N ALA A 23 -15.26 9.81 -3.05
CA ALA A 23 -14.67 11.03 -3.59
C ALA A 23 -15.71 12.14 -3.76
N GLN A 24 -16.91 11.81 -4.25
CA GLN A 24 -18.02 12.74 -4.35
C GLN A 24 -18.41 13.29 -2.97
N ARG A 25 -18.60 12.44 -1.96
CA ARG A 25 -18.98 12.90 -0.61
C ARG A 25 -17.91 13.79 0.03
N LEU A 26 -16.62 13.50 -0.21
CA LEU A 26 -15.51 14.37 0.20
C LEU A 26 -15.56 15.73 -0.51
N ALA A 27 -15.78 15.74 -1.83
CA ALA A 27 -15.87 16.98 -2.62
C ALA A 27 -17.09 17.83 -2.26
N GLU A 28 -18.23 17.21 -1.95
CA GLU A 28 -19.44 17.92 -1.45
C GLU A 28 -19.16 18.65 -0.13
N LYS A 29 -18.34 18.05 0.74
CA LYS A 29 -17.99 18.62 2.05
C LYS A 29 -16.88 19.67 1.98
N HIS A 30 -15.90 19.49 1.10
CA HIS A 30 -14.66 20.27 1.10
C HIS A 30 -14.44 21.15 -0.14
N GLY A 31 -15.35 21.05 -1.12
CA GLY A 31 -15.37 21.84 -2.33
C GLY A 31 -14.89 21.06 -3.57
N PRO A 32 -15.36 21.45 -4.76
CA PRO A 32 -14.90 20.84 -6.01
C PRO A 32 -13.39 21.05 -6.17
N GLY A 33 -12.65 19.98 -6.48
CA GLY A 33 -11.20 20.01 -6.64
C GLY A 33 -10.40 19.79 -5.36
N SER A 34 -11.05 19.55 -4.21
CA SER A 34 -10.36 19.15 -2.97
C SER A 34 -10.00 17.66 -2.94
N VAL A 35 -10.39 16.88 -3.94
CA VAL A 35 -10.19 15.43 -3.99
C VAL A 35 -9.46 15.08 -5.27
N PHE A 36 -8.52 14.15 -5.16
CA PHE A 36 -7.91 13.45 -6.27
C PHE A 36 -8.34 11.98 -6.23
N LEU A 37 -9.00 11.55 -7.30
CA LEU A 37 -9.39 10.17 -7.56
C LEU A 37 -8.57 9.65 -8.75
N PRO A 38 -7.57 8.77 -8.51
CA PRO A 38 -6.79 8.14 -9.58
C PRO A 38 -7.68 7.49 -10.64
N PHE A 39 -7.16 7.30 -11.85
CA PHE A 39 -7.90 6.89 -13.06
C PHE A 39 -8.88 7.95 -13.59
N CYS A 40 -9.74 8.50 -12.73
CA CYS A 40 -10.68 9.57 -13.09
C CYS A 40 -9.94 10.87 -13.41
N ASP A 41 -9.10 11.35 -12.48
CA ASP A 41 -8.46 12.66 -12.60
C ASP A 41 -7.16 12.64 -13.42
N THR A 42 -6.61 11.45 -13.67
CA THR A 42 -5.55 11.26 -14.66
C THR A 42 -6.08 11.14 -16.10
N ASP A 43 -7.41 11.06 -16.26
CA ASP A 43 -8.09 10.78 -17.53
C ASP A 43 -7.44 9.59 -18.25
N GLU A 44 -7.25 8.49 -17.50
CA GLU A 44 -6.38 7.43 -17.93
C GLU A 44 -6.78 6.87 -19.30
N GLU A 45 -8.07 6.67 -19.56
CA GLU A 45 -8.56 6.10 -20.83
C GLU A 45 -8.06 6.90 -22.04
N ASN A 46 -8.01 8.24 -21.92
CA ASN A 46 -7.61 9.15 -22.99
C ASN A 46 -6.15 9.61 -22.90
N LEU A 47 -5.43 9.24 -21.82
CA LEU A 47 -4.03 9.60 -21.65
C LEU A 47 -3.16 8.94 -22.72
N ILE A 48 -2.47 9.77 -23.50
CA ILE A 48 -1.50 9.35 -24.53
C ILE A 48 -0.09 9.63 -24.02
N ALA A 49 0.73 8.58 -23.93
CA ALA A 49 2.16 8.66 -23.61
C ALA A 49 2.90 7.49 -24.25
N GLU A 50 4.22 7.63 -24.42
CA GLU A 50 5.08 6.57 -24.96
C GLU A 50 5.08 5.32 -24.07
N VAL A 51 5.18 5.53 -22.76
CA VAL A 51 5.08 4.49 -21.73
C VAL A 51 3.99 4.92 -20.74
N LYS A 52 2.76 4.51 -21.02
CA LYS A 52 1.56 5.00 -20.32
C LYS A 52 1.59 4.69 -18.82
N GLY A 53 1.98 3.47 -18.44
CA GLY A 53 2.09 3.09 -17.04
C GLY A 53 3.09 3.95 -16.27
N ARG A 54 4.24 4.28 -16.86
CA ARG A 54 5.22 5.19 -16.23
C ARG A 54 4.61 6.58 -16.03
N ARG A 55 3.91 7.09 -17.04
CA ARG A 55 3.30 8.41 -16.95
C ARG A 55 2.23 8.50 -15.86
N LEU A 56 1.43 7.44 -15.71
CA LEU A 56 0.43 7.34 -14.63
C LEU A 56 1.10 7.34 -13.26
N PHE A 57 2.14 6.51 -13.08
CA PHE A 57 2.93 6.50 -11.84
C PHE A 57 3.46 7.89 -11.47
N GLU A 58 4.02 8.63 -12.44
CA GLU A 58 4.51 10.00 -12.21
C GLU A 58 3.38 10.96 -11.81
N LEU A 59 2.22 10.87 -12.47
CA LEU A 59 1.06 11.72 -12.15
C LEU A 59 0.52 11.42 -10.75
N ASP A 60 0.37 10.16 -10.39
CA ASP A 60 -0.15 9.73 -9.10
C ASP A 60 0.83 10.11 -7.97
N THR A 61 2.13 9.86 -8.14
CA THR A 61 3.17 10.25 -7.16
C THR A 61 3.31 11.77 -7.01
N GLN A 62 3.25 12.52 -8.12
CA GLN A 62 3.21 13.99 -8.08
C GLN A 62 2.02 14.50 -7.28
N ARG A 63 0.88 13.80 -7.33
CA ARG A 63 -0.30 14.17 -6.55
C ARG A 63 -0.11 13.83 -5.07
N LEU A 64 0.42 12.66 -4.75
CA LEU A 64 0.73 12.24 -3.38
C LEU A 64 1.72 13.17 -2.66
N ASP A 65 2.53 13.94 -3.39
CA ASP A 65 3.46 14.91 -2.79
C ASP A 65 2.78 16.04 -2.01
N ASP A 66 1.55 16.40 -2.37
CA ASP A 66 0.84 17.57 -1.83
C ASP A 66 -0.62 17.24 -1.50
N ILE A 67 -0.80 16.25 -0.62
CA ILE A 67 -2.10 15.89 -0.03
C ILE A 67 -2.09 16.10 1.49
N THR A 68 -3.28 16.37 2.03
CA THR A 68 -3.53 16.55 3.46
C THR A 68 -3.85 15.24 4.14
N ALA A 69 -4.55 14.33 3.48
CA ALA A 69 -4.87 12.99 3.99
C ALA A 69 -5.21 12.05 2.84
N MET A 70 -5.13 10.75 3.12
CA MET A 70 -5.50 9.68 2.20
C MET A 70 -6.65 8.83 2.79
N ALA A 71 -7.63 8.51 1.95
CA ALA A 71 -8.53 7.39 2.14
C ALA A 71 -8.01 6.20 1.33
N ALA A 72 -7.82 5.04 1.94
CA ALA A 72 -7.38 3.84 1.23
C ALA A 72 -8.43 2.74 1.34
N LEU A 73 -9.07 2.39 0.21
CA LEU A 73 -10.06 1.32 0.13
C LEU A 73 -9.34 -0.04 0.02
N LEU A 74 -9.50 -0.89 1.04
CA LEU A 74 -8.81 -2.18 1.16
C LEU A 74 -9.82 -3.31 1.37
N HIS A 75 -9.96 -4.21 0.39
CA HIS A 75 -10.90 -5.33 0.45
C HIS A 75 -10.26 -6.65 0.02
N GLY A 76 -10.72 -7.74 0.64
CA GLY A 76 -10.40 -9.10 0.27
C GLY A 76 -9.09 -9.60 0.85
N PRO A 77 -8.81 -10.90 0.67
CA PRO A 77 -7.60 -11.54 1.19
C PRO A 77 -6.32 -11.13 0.44
N SER A 78 -6.44 -10.73 -0.83
CA SER A 78 -5.36 -10.16 -1.63
C SER A 78 -5.66 -8.68 -1.82
N LEU A 79 -4.80 -7.82 -1.26
CA LEU A 79 -4.91 -6.37 -1.34
C LEU A 79 -4.28 -5.87 -2.63
N ASP A 80 -4.73 -4.71 -3.11
CA ASP A 80 -4.12 -4.07 -4.27
C ASP A 80 -2.72 -3.57 -3.92
N ASP A 81 -1.69 -4.08 -4.59
CA ASP A 81 -0.30 -3.72 -4.34
C ASP A 81 0.01 -2.26 -4.72
N GLY A 82 -0.71 -1.70 -5.69
CA GLY A 82 -0.62 -0.27 -5.99
C GLY A 82 -1.12 0.58 -4.83
N VAL A 83 -2.30 0.27 -4.30
CA VAL A 83 -2.84 0.95 -3.11
C VAL A 83 -1.90 0.79 -1.90
N CYS A 84 -1.36 -0.41 -1.66
CA CYS A 84 -0.40 -0.62 -0.58
C CYS A 84 0.88 0.21 -0.75
N MET A 85 1.36 0.39 -1.99
CA MET A 85 2.48 1.28 -2.28
C MET A 85 2.12 2.73 -1.96
N GLU A 86 0.96 3.22 -2.41
CA GLU A 86 0.52 4.59 -2.15
C GLU A 86 0.38 4.87 -0.65
N ILE A 87 -0.13 3.91 0.14
CA ILE A 87 -0.15 4.00 1.61
C ILE A 87 1.26 4.19 2.17
N GLY A 88 2.22 3.41 1.69
CA GLY A 88 3.62 3.49 2.13
C GLY A 88 4.24 4.85 1.82
N TYR A 89 3.93 5.39 0.63
CA TYR A 89 4.34 6.72 0.21
C TYR A 89 3.79 7.80 1.14
N ALA A 90 2.48 7.78 1.40
CA ALA A 90 1.82 8.73 2.28
C ALA A 90 2.35 8.64 3.72
N ALA A 91 2.43 7.43 4.28
CA ALA A 91 2.89 7.20 5.65
C ALA A 91 4.34 7.66 5.86
N ALA A 92 5.24 7.42 4.90
CA ALA A 92 6.63 7.89 4.98
C ALA A 92 6.75 9.42 4.94
N ARG A 93 5.75 10.14 4.41
CA ARG A 93 5.69 11.61 4.46
C ARG A 93 4.96 12.15 5.68
N GLY A 94 4.50 11.28 6.59
CA GLY A 94 3.68 11.68 7.74
C GLY A 94 2.28 12.13 7.35
N ILE A 95 1.81 11.76 6.15
CA ILE A 95 0.44 12.05 5.71
C ILE A 95 -0.49 11.04 6.40
N PRO A 96 -1.60 11.48 7.03
CA PRO A 96 -2.55 10.58 7.66
C PRO A 96 -3.24 9.69 6.62
N VAL A 97 -3.25 8.39 6.88
CA VAL A 97 -3.92 7.39 6.06
C VAL A 97 -5.09 6.79 6.85
N ILE A 98 -6.30 6.90 6.30
CA ILE A 98 -7.51 6.26 6.81
C ILE A 98 -7.78 5.03 5.94
N ALA A 99 -7.55 3.86 6.49
CA ALA A 99 -7.91 2.61 5.83
C ALA A 99 -9.42 2.37 5.96
N VAL A 100 -10.04 1.93 4.88
CA VAL A 100 -11.50 1.76 4.76
C VAL A 100 -11.77 0.38 4.23
N THR A 101 -12.65 -0.37 4.90
CA THR A 101 -13.00 -1.73 4.46
C THR A 101 -14.42 -2.12 4.86
N SER A 102 -15.15 -2.76 3.94
CA SER A 102 -16.39 -3.47 4.26
C SER A 102 -16.16 -4.97 4.50
N ASP A 103 -14.92 -5.43 4.52
CA ASP A 103 -14.60 -6.86 4.60
C ASP A 103 -14.86 -7.43 6.01
N PHE A 104 -15.40 -8.65 6.05
CA PHE A 104 -15.62 -9.43 7.26
C PHE A 104 -14.42 -10.32 7.64
N ILE A 105 -13.43 -10.46 6.75
CA ILE A 105 -12.21 -11.20 7.01
C ILE A 105 -11.36 -10.48 8.08
N THR A 106 -10.70 -11.28 8.93
CA THR A 106 -9.64 -10.80 9.82
C THR A 106 -8.47 -11.75 9.71
N HIS A 107 -7.26 -11.24 9.97
CA HIS A 107 -6.01 -11.95 9.76
C HIS A 107 -5.31 -12.20 11.09
N GLY A 108 -4.51 -13.25 11.16
CA GLY A 108 -3.70 -13.56 12.34
C GLY A 108 -2.59 -14.54 11.99
N PRO A 109 -1.51 -14.58 12.78
CA PRO A 109 -0.31 -15.37 12.48
C PRO A 109 -0.53 -16.89 12.62
N SER A 110 -1.51 -17.31 13.41
CA SER A 110 -1.80 -18.73 13.62
C SER A 110 -3.31 -18.98 13.82
N PRO A 111 -3.83 -20.17 13.44
CA PRO A 111 -5.25 -20.51 13.55
C PRO A 111 -5.82 -20.35 14.97
N GLY A 112 -5.02 -20.71 15.98
CA GLY A 112 -5.40 -20.62 17.40
C GLY A 112 -4.92 -19.36 18.11
N GLY A 113 -4.20 -18.46 17.42
CA GLY A 113 -3.67 -17.25 18.02
C GLY A 113 -4.80 -16.32 18.50
N ARG A 114 -4.49 -15.38 19.41
CA ARG A 114 -5.46 -14.36 19.87
C ARG A 114 -5.40 -13.07 19.05
N THR A 115 -4.27 -12.80 18.40
CA THR A 115 -4.07 -11.62 17.55
C THR A 115 -4.98 -11.69 16.34
N ARG A 116 -5.79 -10.63 16.15
CA ARG A 116 -6.65 -10.43 14.98
C ARG A 116 -6.39 -9.03 14.45
N LEU A 117 -5.95 -8.96 13.20
CA LEU A 117 -5.66 -7.72 12.48
C LEU A 117 -6.66 -7.51 11.35
N PRO A 118 -6.96 -6.26 10.99
CA PRO A 118 -7.87 -5.95 9.88
C PRO A 118 -7.28 -6.34 8.52
N PHE A 119 -5.94 -6.43 8.40
CA PHE A 119 -5.23 -6.68 7.15
C PHE A 119 -4.17 -7.77 7.31
N PRO A 120 -3.78 -8.46 6.22
CA PRO A 120 -2.85 -9.60 6.28
C PRO A 120 -1.42 -9.21 6.69
N ASP A 121 -1.01 -7.97 6.40
CA ASP A 121 0.29 -7.45 6.81
C ASP A 121 0.16 -6.47 7.99
N PRO A 122 0.82 -6.74 9.14
CA PRO A 122 0.82 -5.84 10.29
C PRO A 122 1.31 -4.42 9.98
N LEU A 123 2.18 -4.22 8.97
CA LEU A 123 2.63 -2.88 8.59
C LEU A 123 1.48 -1.99 8.12
N LEU A 124 0.41 -2.53 7.55
CA LEU A 124 -0.77 -1.73 7.21
C LEU A 124 -1.40 -1.13 8.47
N THR A 125 -1.48 -1.90 9.56
CA THR A 125 -1.99 -1.37 10.83
C THR A 125 -1.07 -0.29 11.39
N VAL A 126 0.24 -0.47 11.27
CA VAL A 126 1.25 0.49 11.73
C VAL A 126 1.22 1.79 10.91
N THR A 127 1.01 1.70 9.60
CA THR A 127 1.09 2.84 8.68
C THR A 127 -0.23 3.62 8.56
N THR A 128 -1.36 3.04 8.98
CA THR A 128 -2.67 3.72 8.99
C THR A 128 -2.95 4.40 10.32
N CYS A 129 -3.52 5.60 10.29
CA CYS A 129 -3.96 6.34 11.48
C CYS A 129 -5.30 5.84 12.02
N ALA A 130 -6.18 5.32 11.15
CA ALA A 130 -7.45 4.72 11.53
C ALA A 130 -7.84 3.63 10.54
N VAL A 131 -8.68 2.71 11.01
CA VAL A 131 -9.37 1.72 10.17
C VAL A 131 -10.87 1.86 10.39
N ILE A 132 -11.58 2.34 9.37
CA ILE A 132 -13.04 2.41 9.36
C ILE A 132 -13.56 1.14 8.71
N ARG A 133 -14.35 0.38 9.48
CA ARG A 133 -14.75 -0.99 9.09
C ARG A 133 -16.24 -1.24 9.22
N ALA A 134 -16.88 -1.53 8.10
CA ALA A 134 -18.30 -1.89 8.03
C ALA A 134 -18.48 -3.37 7.63
N HIS A 135 -18.13 -4.27 8.55
CA HIS A 135 -18.02 -5.71 8.29
C HIS A 135 -19.31 -6.52 8.55
N ARG A 136 -20.35 -5.87 9.08
CA ARG A 136 -21.64 -6.49 9.36
C ARG A 136 -22.70 -5.86 8.49
N LEU A 137 -23.60 -6.68 8.00
CA LEU A 137 -24.84 -6.18 7.42
C LEU A 137 -25.60 -5.40 8.49
N GLY A 138 -26.16 -4.24 8.13
CA GLY A 138 -26.99 -3.42 9.03
C GLY A 138 -28.27 -4.12 9.49
N HIS A 139 -29.24 -3.40 10.05
CA HIS A 139 -30.53 -4.01 10.39
C HIS A 139 -31.37 -4.31 9.13
N ALA A 140 -31.97 -5.50 9.06
CA ALA A 140 -32.87 -5.84 7.96
C ALA A 140 -34.26 -5.19 8.16
N PRO A 141 -34.84 -4.53 7.14
CA PRO A 141 -36.23 -4.08 7.22
C PRO A 141 -37.20 -5.28 7.25
N VAL A 142 -38.28 -5.18 8.04
CA VAL A 142 -39.32 -6.22 8.24
C VAL A 142 -40.62 -5.81 7.50
N PRO A 143 -41.44 -6.72 6.89
CA PRO A 143 -41.16 -8.05 6.33
C PRO A 143 -40.95 -8.03 4.79
N ARG A 144 -40.33 -9.10 4.26
CA ARG A 144 -39.77 -9.18 2.90
C ARG A 144 -40.74 -9.72 1.86
N THR A 145 -41.35 -8.85 1.07
CA THR A 145 -41.95 -9.23 -0.23
C THR A 145 -40.90 -9.33 -1.34
N ALA A 146 -39.69 -8.77 -1.15
CA ALA A 146 -38.57 -8.80 -2.09
C ALA A 146 -37.21 -8.95 -1.38
N PRO A 147 -36.77 -10.19 -1.06
CA PRO A 147 -35.59 -10.43 -0.22
C PRO A 147 -34.29 -9.87 -0.79
N TYR A 148 -34.09 -9.95 -2.12
CA TYR A 148 -32.87 -9.45 -2.78
C TYR A 148 -32.81 -7.92 -2.83
N ALA A 149 -33.92 -7.24 -3.12
CA ALA A 149 -33.99 -5.78 -3.10
C ALA A 149 -33.73 -5.24 -1.68
N ALA A 150 -34.31 -5.89 -0.66
CA ALA A 150 -34.04 -5.56 0.73
C ALA A 150 -32.56 -5.78 1.10
N PHE A 151 -31.95 -6.86 0.63
CA PHE A 151 -30.52 -7.12 0.85
C PHE A 151 -29.62 -6.08 0.16
N LEU A 152 -29.92 -5.71 -1.09
CA LEU A 152 -29.18 -4.67 -1.81
C LEU A 152 -29.28 -3.33 -1.07
N ALA A 153 -30.50 -2.90 -0.70
CA ALA A 153 -30.71 -1.65 0.03
C ALA A 153 -29.95 -1.63 1.37
N GLN A 154 -29.93 -2.75 2.08
CA GLN A 154 -29.18 -2.91 3.33
C GLN A 154 -27.66 -2.77 3.12
N ASN A 155 -27.10 -3.36 2.05
CA ASN A 155 -25.68 -3.21 1.75
C ASN A 155 -25.32 -1.79 1.33
N LEU A 156 -26.15 -1.15 0.50
CA LEU A 156 -25.93 0.24 0.08
C LEU A 156 -25.97 1.20 1.27
N ALA A 157 -26.91 1.01 2.20
CA ALA A 157 -26.95 1.79 3.44
C ALA A 157 -25.69 1.60 4.32
N THR A 158 -25.16 0.37 4.38
CA THR A 158 -23.89 0.09 5.07
C THR A 158 -22.70 0.77 4.37
N VAL A 159 -22.71 0.83 3.03
CA VAL A 159 -21.70 1.57 2.26
C VAL A 159 -21.78 3.08 2.49
N ASP A 160 -22.99 3.65 2.52
CA ASP A 160 -23.18 5.07 2.81
C ASP A 160 -22.65 5.45 4.21
N ASP A 161 -22.96 4.63 5.23
CA ASP A 161 -22.45 4.82 6.60
C ASP A 161 -20.93 4.71 6.67
N LEU A 162 -20.33 3.74 5.95
CA LEU A 162 -18.88 3.59 5.83
C LEU A 162 -18.23 4.84 5.22
N ILE A 163 -18.83 5.39 4.16
CA ILE A 163 -18.38 6.63 3.51
C ILE A 163 -18.47 7.80 4.47
N ASP A 164 -19.60 7.98 5.17
CA ASP A 164 -19.79 9.10 6.09
C ASP A 164 -18.81 9.07 7.26
N GLN A 165 -18.56 7.89 7.83
CA GLN A 165 -17.54 7.71 8.87
C GLN A 165 -16.13 8.01 8.35
N THR A 166 -15.81 7.61 7.11
CA THR A 166 -14.53 7.90 6.48
C THR A 166 -14.33 9.41 6.27
N VAL A 167 -15.36 10.09 5.73
CA VAL A 167 -15.37 11.55 5.53
C VAL A 167 -15.25 12.31 6.85
N HIS A 168 -15.78 11.75 7.94
CA HIS A 168 -15.58 12.29 9.28
C HIS A 168 -14.13 12.10 9.75
N ALA A 169 -13.60 10.88 9.67
CA ALA A 169 -12.24 10.55 10.12
C ALA A 169 -11.15 11.31 9.34
N ILE A 170 -11.34 11.53 8.04
CA ILE A 170 -10.40 12.30 7.20
C ILE A 170 -10.35 13.78 7.57
N HIS A 171 -11.46 14.33 8.06
CA HIS A 171 -11.52 15.75 8.43
C HIS A 171 -10.70 16.04 9.70
N THR A 172 -10.72 15.10 10.64
CA THR A 172 -9.99 15.19 11.90
C THR A 172 -9.21 13.89 12.09
N PRO A 173 -8.13 13.69 11.31
CA PRO A 173 -7.39 12.45 11.37
C PRO A 173 -6.80 12.27 12.78
N PRO A 174 -6.74 11.03 13.28
CA PRO A 174 -5.97 10.73 14.48
C PRO A 174 -4.50 11.14 14.30
N GLU A 175 -3.73 11.13 15.41
CA GLU A 175 -2.33 11.54 15.40
C GLU A 175 -1.54 10.93 14.23
N THR A 176 -0.89 11.82 13.48
CA THR A 176 -0.01 11.48 12.38
C THR A 176 1.35 11.07 12.90
N ARG A 177 1.96 10.07 12.26
CA ARG A 177 3.35 9.70 12.54
C ARG A 177 4.31 10.74 11.96
N SER A 178 5.49 10.85 12.55
CA SER A 178 6.56 11.69 12.01
C SER A 178 6.98 11.20 10.61
N PRO A 179 7.25 12.11 9.67
CA PRO A 179 7.80 11.74 8.38
C PRO A 179 9.15 11.03 8.53
N PHE A 180 9.50 10.22 7.54
CA PHE A 180 10.82 9.63 7.44
C PHE A 180 11.88 10.74 7.41
N PRO A 181 13.00 10.56 8.12
CA PRO A 181 14.09 11.51 8.03
C PRO A 181 14.65 11.51 6.61
N LYS A 182 15.13 12.68 6.16
CA LYS A 182 15.92 12.74 4.94
C LYS A 182 17.18 11.89 5.14
N GLY A 183 17.47 10.99 4.20
CA GLY A 183 18.66 10.15 4.26
C GLY A 183 19.91 11.03 4.28
N ASP A 184 20.84 10.75 5.18
CA ASP A 184 22.12 11.47 5.24
C ASP A 184 23.17 10.88 4.28
N GLY A 185 22.86 9.74 3.64
CA GLY A 185 23.72 9.02 2.69
C GLY A 185 25.04 8.54 3.28
N ARG A 186 25.22 8.61 4.61
CA ARG A 186 26.49 8.31 5.29
C ARG A 186 26.50 6.94 5.95
N ARG A 187 25.34 6.43 6.33
CA ARG A 187 25.21 5.10 6.94
C ARG A 187 24.88 4.07 5.88
N ARG A 188 25.69 3.02 5.75
CA ARG A 188 25.41 1.88 4.87
C ARG A 188 24.52 0.89 5.61
N THR A 189 23.23 1.17 5.66
CA THR A 189 22.20 0.32 6.27
C THR A 189 21.20 -0.16 5.22
N ALA A 190 20.90 -1.45 5.21
CA ALA A 190 19.96 -2.08 4.29
C ALA A 190 18.78 -2.69 5.06
N TYR A 191 17.57 -2.37 4.63
CA TYR A 191 16.35 -3.03 5.07
C TYR A 191 16.00 -4.17 4.11
N LEU A 192 15.82 -5.38 4.61
CA LEU A 192 15.46 -6.54 3.82
C LEU A 192 14.05 -6.97 4.18
N GLU A 193 13.19 -6.99 3.18
CA GLU A 193 11.78 -7.35 3.27
C GLU A 193 11.57 -8.72 2.60
N PRO A 194 11.53 -9.81 3.38
CA PRO A 194 11.31 -11.15 2.85
C PRO A 194 9.86 -11.31 2.39
N SER A 195 9.62 -12.26 1.48
CA SER A 195 8.25 -12.65 1.13
C SER A 195 7.58 -13.35 2.31
N PRO A 196 6.35 -12.97 2.69
CA PRO A 196 5.59 -13.67 3.73
C PRO A 196 5.14 -15.06 3.28
N TYR A 197 5.23 -15.36 1.98
CA TYR A 197 4.81 -16.64 1.40
C TYR A 197 5.91 -17.71 1.44
N SER A 198 7.18 -17.30 1.51
CA SER A 198 8.32 -18.21 1.67
C SER A 198 9.58 -17.42 2.04
N LEU A 199 10.28 -17.86 3.08
CA LEU A 199 11.67 -17.46 3.31
C LEU A 199 12.55 -18.14 2.26
N ASP A 200 12.90 -17.38 1.23
CA ASP A 200 13.83 -17.84 0.19
C ASP A 200 15.27 -17.70 0.69
N ALA A 201 16.08 -18.74 0.51
CA ALA A 201 17.52 -18.72 0.74
C ALA A 201 18.19 -17.49 0.10
N ARG A 202 17.69 -17.02 -1.05
CA ARG A 202 18.22 -15.82 -1.73
C ARG A 202 18.17 -14.54 -0.90
N VAL A 203 17.19 -14.37 -0.01
CA VAL A 203 17.12 -13.17 0.86
C VAL A 203 18.22 -13.24 1.91
N LEU A 204 18.48 -14.44 2.45
CA LEU A 204 19.57 -14.66 3.40
C LEU A 204 20.93 -14.51 2.72
N ASP A 205 21.10 -15.07 1.52
CA ASP A 205 22.32 -14.90 0.71
C ASP A 205 22.58 -13.41 0.43
N THR A 206 21.52 -12.64 0.11
CA THR A 206 21.60 -11.19 -0.08
C THR A 206 22.03 -10.47 1.20
N ALA A 207 21.48 -10.88 2.35
CA ALA A 207 21.85 -10.34 3.66
C ALA A 207 23.34 -10.55 3.96
N GLU A 208 23.82 -11.79 3.81
CA GLU A 208 25.20 -12.17 4.06
C GLU A 208 26.18 -11.45 3.12
N LEU A 209 25.81 -11.33 1.85
CA LEU A 209 26.60 -10.63 0.84
C LEU A 209 26.74 -9.13 1.16
N LEU A 210 25.63 -8.46 1.46
CA LEU A 210 25.65 -7.03 1.82
C LEU A 210 26.40 -6.82 3.13
N GLN A 211 26.21 -7.70 4.12
CA GLN A 211 26.94 -7.65 5.39
C GLN A 211 28.46 -7.79 5.16
N SER A 212 28.88 -8.73 4.31
CA SER A 212 30.28 -8.91 3.91
C SER A 212 30.85 -7.69 3.18
N ALA A 213 30.01 -6.93 2.49
CA ALA A 213 30.35 -5.65 1.86
C ALA A 213 30.28 -4.45 2.82
N GLY A 214 30.08 -4.67 4.12
CA GLY A 214 30.10 -3.65 5.16
C GLY A 214 28.78 -2.93 5.40
N TRP A 215 27.65 -3.50 4.96
CA TRP A 215 26.32 -2.98 5.27
C TRP A 215 25.84 -3.48 6.64
N GLY A 216 25.21 -2.59 7.42
CA GLY A 216 24.35 -2.98 8.53
C GLY A 216 23.02 -3.50 7.99
N ILE A 217 22.58 -4.66 8.45
CA ILE A 217 21.38 -5.33 7.93
C ILE A 217 20.26 -5.29 8.97
N HIS A 218 19.05 -4.91 8.53
CA HIS A 218 17.81 -5.18 9.24
C HIS A 218 16.95 -6.11 8.38
N LEU A 219 16.73 -7.34 8.84
CA LEU A 219 15.79 -8.27 8.21
C LEU A 219 14.43 -8.12 8.89
N ALA A 220 13.39 -7.86 8.11
CA ALA A 220 12.05 -7.67 8.66
C ALA A 220 11.54 -8.96 9.30
N GLY A 221 11.13 -8.85 10.58
CA GLY A 221 10.82 -10.00 11.44
C GLY A 221 9.39 -10.03 11.97
N ARG A 222 8.50 -9.14 11.50
CA ARG A 222 7.13 -9.02 12.04
C ARG A 222 6.26 -10.27 11.94
N PHE A 223 6.60 -11.21 11.06
CA PHE A 223 5.90 -12.48 10.92
C PHE A 223 6.52 -13.63 11.73
N GLU A 224 7.65 -13.41 12.40
CA GLU A 224 8.29 -14.44 13.20
C GLU A 224 7.46 -14.79 14.45
N ASP A 225 7.78 -15.90 15.12
CA ASP A 225 7.13 -16.28 16.38
C ASP A 225 7.68 -15.49 17.58
N GLY A 226 6.90 -15.42 18.67
CA GLY A 226 7.29 -14.75 19.93
C GLY A 226 6.99 -13.25 19.97
N GLY A 227 6.71 -12.68 21.14
CA GLY A 227 6.42 -11.24 21.28
C GLY A 227 5.15 -10.73 20.56
N SER A 228 4.97 -9.41 20.56
CA SER A 228 3.85 -8.73 19.91
C SER A 228 4.14 -8.52 18.42
N THR A 229 3.22 -8.99 17.56
CA THR A 229 3.28 -8.80 16.11
C THR A 229 3.32 -7.32 15.73
N LEU A 230 2.57 -6.46 16.44
CA LEU A 230 2.53 -5.04 16.15
C LEU A 230 3.82 -4.34 16.57
N ASP A 231 4.38 -4.66 17.73
CA ASP A 231 5.63 -4.04 18.21
C ASP A 231 6.78 -4.34 17.24
N ARG A 232 6.81 -5.55 16.67
CA ARG A 232 7.79 -5.89 15.62
C ARG A 232 7.53 -5.16 14.32
N ALA A 233 6.29 -5.00 13.91
CA ALA A 233 5.95 -4.21 12.73
C ALA A 233 6.34 -2.73 12.92
N GLU A 234 6.19 -2.18 14.13
CA GLU A 234 6.67 -0.84 14.46
C GLU A 234 8.19 -0.74 14.42
N SER A 235 8.89 -1.74 14.97
CA SER A 235 10.34 -1.86 14.89
C SER A 235 10.83 -1.95 13.43
N ASP A 236 10.18 -2.76 12.61
CA ASP A 236 10.46 -2.90 11.18
C ASP A 236 10.26 -1.58 10.43
N TRP A 237 9.16 -0.87 10.70
CA TRP A 237 8.90 0.46 10.10
C TRP A 237 9.94 1.50 10.53
N ALA A 238 10.32 1.51 11.81
CA ALA A 238 11.34 2.41 12.33
C ALA A 238 12.74 2.10 11.76
N ALA A 239 13.08 0.82 11.59
CA ALA A 239 14.31 0.41 10.95
C ALA A 239 14.35 0.88 9.49
N LEU A 240 13.28 0.62 8.72
CA LEU A 240 13.13 1.12 7.35
C LEU A 240 13.31 2.65 7.29
N ALA A 241 12.73 3.39 8.23
CA ALA A 241 12.86 4.85 8.32
C ALA A 241 14.31 5.33 8.46
N THR A 242 15.25 4.48 8.91
CA THR A 242 16.68 4.82 9.05
C THR A 242 17.61 4.09 8.07
N SER A 243 17.06 3.19 7.24
CA SER A 243 17.83 2.47 6.22
C SER A 243 18.11 3.32 4.99
N SER A 244 19.30 3.15 4.42
CA SER A 244 19.73 3.88 3.22
C SER A 244 19.26 3.22 1.92
N ILE A 245 19.07 1.91 1.94
CA ILE A 245 18.47 1.13 0.84
C ILE A 245 17.45 0.14 1.40
N ALA A 246 16.55 -0.32 0.52
CA ALA A 246 15.71 -1.47 0.79
C ALA A 246 15.86 -2.55 -0.30
N ILE A 247 15.70 -3.81 0.09
CA ILE A 247 15.60 -4.95 -0.80
C ILE A 247 14.29 -5.64 -0.48
N VAL A 248 13.45 -5.81 -1.49
CA VAL A 248 12.09 -6.38 -1.35
C VAL A 248 11.91 -7.58 -2.26
N ASP A 249 11.20 -8.60 -1.79
CA ASP A 249 10.80 -9.72 -2.64
C ASP A 249 9.43 -9.46 -3.29
N VAL A 250 9.42 -9.37 -4.61
CA VAL A 250 8.22 -9.16 -5.43
C VAL A 250 7.95 -10.32 -6.39
N ARG A 251 8.65 -11.46 -6.26
CA ARG A 251 8.63 -12.54 -7.27
C ARG A 251 7.37 -13.41 -7.25
N GLY A 252 6.56 -13.33 -6.19
CA GLY A 252 5.28 -14.04 -6.09
C GLY A 252 4.29 -13.67 -7.19
N PRO A 253 3.13 -14.33 -7.29
CA PRO A 253 2.10 -13.98 -8.28
C PRO A 253 1.56 -12.55 -8.11
N GLU A 254 1.69 -11.99 -6.91
CA GLU A 254 1.37 -10.62 -6.52
C GLU A 254 2.52 -10.06 -5.68
N THR A 255 2.62 -8.73 -5.58
CA THR A 255 3.55 -8.10 -4.64
C THR A 255 2.95 -8.19 -3.22
N PRO A 256 3.66 -8.74 -2.23
CA PRO A 256 3.18 -8.74 -0.85
C PRO A 256 2.89 -7.31 -0.35
N PRO A 257 1.83 -7.09 0.46
CA PRO A 257 1.48 -5.75 0.95
C PRO A 257 2.63 -5.03 1.68
N GLY A 258 3.43 -5.75 2.47
CA GLY A 258 4.63 -5.21 3.12
C GLY A 258 5.69 -4.72 2.14
N ALA A 259 6.00 -5.53 1.12
CA ALA A 259 6.91 -5.14 0.04
C ALA A 259 6.42 -3.91 -0.71
N ALA A 260 5.12 -3.84 -1.02
CA ALA A 260 4.52 -2.68 -1.66
C ALA A 260 4.64 -1.42 -0.79
N LEU A 261 4.33 -1.50 0.50
CA LEU A 261 4.50 -0.40 1.47
C LEU A 261 5.95 0.09 1.52
N VAL A 262 6.92 -0.83 1.57
CA VAL A 262 8.36 -0.52 1.58
C VAL A 262 8.76 0.23 0.31
N ILE A 263 8.31 -0.22 -0.87
CA ILE A 263 8.56 0.45 -2.15
C ILE A 263 8.04 1.88 -2.10
N GLY A 264 6.79 2.08 -1.67
CA GLY A 264 6.19 3.41 -1.58
C GLY A 264 6.91 4.34 -0.63
N ALA A 265 7.29 3.82 0.55
CA ALA A 265 8.04 4.57 1.55
C ALA A 265 9.42 5.00 1.03
N CYS A 266 10.11 4.11 0.33
CA CYS A 266 11.38 4.40 -0.32
C CYS A 266 11.23 5.45 -1.43
N ALA A 267 10.20 5.34 -2.29
CA ALA A 267 9.92 6.31 -3.33
C ALA A 267 9.68 7.72 -2.74
N ALA A 268 8.85 7.82 -1.70
CA ALA A 268 8.59 9.09 -1.00
C ALA A 268 9.84 9.72 -0.38
N ALA A 269 10.73 8.88 0.16
CA ALA A 269 11.95 9.33 0.82
C ALA A 269 13.13 9.53 -0.17
N GLY A 270 12.95 9.25 -1.46
CA GLY A 270 14.01 9.28 -2.46
C GLY A 270 15.11 8.24 -2.21
N ARG A 271 14.77 7.11 -1.59
CA ARG A 271 15.70 6.04 -1.23
C ARG A 271 15.67 4.91 -2.24
N PRO A 272 16.83 4.35 -2.61
CA PRO A 272 16.86 3.20 -3.49
C PRO A 272 16.14 1.99 -2.91
N VAL A 273 15.33 1.34 -3.73
CA VAL A 273 14.70 0.07 -3.43
C VAL A 273 14.93 -0.89 -4.60
N TYR A 274 15.44 -2.07 -4.27
CA TYR A 274 15.84 -3.09 -5.22
C TYR A 274 14.97 -4.32 -5.05
N ALA A 275 14.77 -5.07 -6.13
CA ALA A 275 14.06 -6.33 -6.09
C ALA A 275 14.68 -7.35 -7.05
N PRO A 276 14.67 -8.65 -6.71
CA PRO A 276 14.99 -9.67 -7.70
C PRO A 276 14.06 -9.57 -8.92
N THR A 277 14.58 -9.81 -10.13
CA THR A 277 13.78 -9.80 -11.35
C THR A 277 12.63 -10.80 -11.22
N PRO A 278 11.37 -10.35 -11.41
CA PRO A 278 10.22 -11.23 -11.34
C PRO A 278 10.28 -12.29 -12.43
N ARG A 279 10.07 -13.57 -12.06
CA ARG A 279 9.96 -14.69 -13.01
C ARG A 279 8.50 -15.03 -13.36
N SER A 280 7.60 -14.08 -13.10
CA SER A 280 6.15 -14.24 -13.13
C SER A 280 5.53 -14.00 -14.50
N TRP A 281 4.21 -14.15 -14.56
CA TRP A 281 3.39 -13.74 -15.70
C TRP A 281 3.38 -12.23 -15.89
N TRP A 282 3.21 -11.83 -17.14
CA TRP A 282 2.98 -10.46 -17.55
C TRP A 282 1.48 -10.17 -17.53
N THR A 283 1.11 -8.95 -17.12
CA THR A 283 -0.24 -8.42 -17.25
C THR A 283 -0.33 -7.58 -18.52
N PHE A 284 -1.48 -7.69 -19.18
CA PHE A 284 -1.80 -6.96 -20.40
C PHE A 284 -3.12 -6.24 -20.20
N ALA A 285 -3.17 -4.98 -20.58
CA ALA A 285 -4.37 -4.17 -20.54
C ALA A 285 -4.43 -3.29 -21.79
N ASP A 286 -5.63 -3.04 -22.29
CA ASP A 286 -5.82 -2.26 -23.50
C ASP A 286 -5.22 -0.85 -23.36
N GLY A 287 -4.42 -0.45 -24.35
CA GLY A 287 -3.76 0.85 -24.37
C GLY A 287 -2.61 1.01 -23.35
N ARG A 288 -2.17 -0.05 -22.67
CA ARG A 288 -0.99 -0.04 -21.79
C ARG A 288 0.09 -0.98 -22.31
N GLU A 289 1.34 -0.66 -22.00
CA GLU A 289 2.46 -1.58 -22.19
C GLU A 289 2.32 -2.83 -21.31
N PRO A 290 2.92 -3.98 -21.70
CA PRO A 290 3.00 -5.15 -20.83
C PRO A 290 3.69 -4.80 -19.51
N ASN A 291 3.14 -5.25 -18.39
CA ASN A 291 3.76 -5.03 -17.09
C ASN A 291 4.05 -6.37 -16.39
N TYR A 292 5.17 -6.44 -15.70
CA TYR A 292 5.47 -7.63 -14.89
C TYR A 292 4.80 -7.55 -13.52
N ARG A 293 4.42 -6.36 -13.06
CA ARG A 293 3.65 -6.09 -11.83
C ARG A 293 2.70 -4.92 -12.03
N ASN A 294 1.96 -4.55 -10.99
CA ASN A 294 1.28 -3.26 -10.93
C ASN A 294 2.27 -2.13 -11.26
N LEU A 295 1.82 -1.13 -12.03
CA LEU A 295 2.66 -0.01 -12.47
C LEU A 295 3.30 0.72 -11.29
N MET A 296 2.60 0.82 -10.16
CA MET A 296 3.10 1.48 -8.95
C MET A 296 4.30 0.75 -8.35
N ILE A 297 4.35 -0.58 -8.51
CA ILE A 297 5.48 -1.40 -8.08
C ILE A 297 6.59 -1.35 -9.12
N GLN A 298 6.26 -1.58 -10.39
CA GLN A 298 7.23 -1.62 -11.48
C GLN A 298 8.04 -0.32 -11.59
N TYR A 299 7.38 0.82 -11.47
CA TYR A 299 8.03 2.14 -11.58
C TYR A 299 8.44 2.75 -10.23
N GLY A 300 7.94 2.20 -9.11
CA GLY A 300 8.41 2.55 -7.76
C GLY A 300 9.76 1.90 -7.40
N LEU A 301 10.10 0.79 -8.05
CA LEU A 301 11.41 0.16 -7.91
C LEU A 301 12.51 1.02 -8.54
N THR A 302 13.69 1.06 -7.90
CA THR A 302 14.86 1.71 -8.49
C THR A 302 15.40 0.88 -9.65
N VAL A 303 15.58 -0.42 -9.43
CA VAL A 303 16.04 -1.38 -10.44
C VAL A 303 15.81 -2.80 -9.94
N THR A 304 15.64 -3.74 -10.87
CA THR A 304 15.61 -5.17 -10.59
C THR A 304 16.97 -5.84 -10.83
N PHE A 305 17.22 -6.99 -10.19
CA PHE A 305 18.48 -7.73 -10.35
C PHE A 305 18.27 -9.24 -10.52
N GLU A 306 19.16 -9.93 -11.22
CA GLU A 306 19.01 -11.37 -11.48
C GLU A 306 19.61 -12.22 -10.36
N GLN A 307 20.77 -11.80 -9.85
CA GLN A 307 21.50 -12.49 -8.79
C GLN A 307 21.91 -11.54 -7.67
N PRO A 308 22.05 -12.03 -6.41
CA PRO A 308 22.45 -11.18 -5.29
C PRO A 308 23.73 -10.38 -5.53
N GLU A 309 24.71 -10.94 -6.26
CA GLU A 309 25.99 -10.31 -6.58
C GLU A 309 25.86 -9.00 -7.35
N ASP A 310 24.80 -8.86 -8.16
CA ASP A 310 24.51 -7.65 -8.91
C ASP A 310 24.31 -6.44 -7.96
N LEU A 311 23.82 -6.68 -6.73
CA LEU A 311 23.62 -5.64 -5.74
C LEU A 311 24.92 -4.97 -5.31
N LEU A 312 26.05 -5.66 -5.33
CA LEU A 312 27.34 -5.05 -4.99
C LEU A 312 27.71 -3.96 -6.00
N LEU A 313 27.41 -4.17 -7.27
CA LEU A 313 27.62 -3.17 -8.32
C LEU A 313 26.63 -2.02 -8.20
N LEU A 314 25.33 -2.35 -8.02
CA LEU A 314 24.26 -1.36 -7.90
C LEU A 314 24.42 -0.45 -6.67
N THR A 315 25.08 -0.94 -5.62
CA THR A 315 25.27 -0.22 -4.35
C THR A 315 26.70 0.32 -4.15
N ALA A 316 27.60 0.14 -5.11
CA ALA A 316 29.01 0.52 -4.97
C ALA A 316 29.25 2.03 -4.72
N GLY A 317 28.35 2.90 -5.21
CA GLY A 317 28.41 4.35 -5.04
C GLY A 317 27.56 4.90 -3.89
N ARG A 318 27.10 4.05 -2.97
CA ARG A 318 26.16 4.38 -1.90
C ARG A 318 26.76 4.15 -0.52
#